data_AF-A0AAW1XTI0-F1
#
_entry.id   AF-A0AAW1XTI0-F1
#
_cell.length_a   1.000
_cell.length_b   1.000
_cell.length_c   1.000
_cell.angle_alpha   90.00
_cell.angle_beta   90.00
_cell.angle_gamma   90.00
#
_symmetry.space_group_name_H-M   'P 1'
#
loop_
_entity.id
_entity.type
_entity.pdbx_description
1 polymer ?
#
loop_
_entity_poly.entity_id
_entity_poly.type
_entity_poly.pdbx_seq_one_letter_code
_entity_poly.pdbx_strand_id
1 'polypeptide(L)'
;MRTVAPSSIAAHDQDQLVEDEKVGQETQADDHQNQLDAGALFVLKSKGSWAHCGYHLTTAAVTPALLSLPYALTFLGWTTGILCLLTGALVTFFSYNLISLVLEHYAQLGHRHLRYRDMANDILGPRWSLYFVAPIQFLVCYGAVVASTLLGGQCMKVVYLL
;
A
#
# COMPACT_ATOMS: atom_id res chain seq x y z
N MET A 1 -4.13 -66.94 25.17
CA MET A 1 -2.97 -66.03 25.08
C MET A 1 -3.12 -65.24 23.78
N ARG A 2 -3.65 -64.02 23.83
CA ARG A 2 -3.82 -63.14 22.66
C ARG A 2 -2.57 -62.28 22.52
N THR A 3 -1.91 -62.32 21.38
CA THR A 3 -0.82 -61.41 21.01
C THR A 3 -1.39 -60.31 20.12
N VAL A 4 -1.40 -59.07 20.58
CA VAL A 4 -1.71 -57.88 19.78
C VAL A 4 -0.38 -57.20 19.42
N ALA A 5 -0.27 -56.82 18.15
CA ALA A 5 0.90 -56.21 17.53
C ALA A 5 1.18 -54.78 18.04
N PRO A 6 2.44 -54.32 18.05
CA PRO A 6 2.78 -52.94 18.37
C PRO A 6 2.98 -52.15 17.06
N SER A 7 1.99 -51.36 16.63
CA SER A 7 2.21 -50.40 15.54
C SER A 7 1.43 -49.09 15.67
N SER A 8 0.77 -48.82 16.81
CA SER A 8 -0.14 -47.67 16.94
C SER A 8 0.42 -46.48 17.73
N ILE A 9 1.58 -46.60 18.37
CA ILE A 9 2.13 -45.55 19.25
C ILE A 9 2.96 -44.51 18.46
N ALA A 10 3.62 -44.89 17.37
CA ALA A 10 4.48 -43.99 16.62
C ALA A 10 3.73 -43.00 15.70
N ALA A 11 2.53 -43.34 15.23
CA ALA A 11 1.76 -42.46 14.34
C ALA A 11 1.13 -41.27 15.09
N HIS A 12 0.69 -41.47 16.32
CA HIS A 12 0.06 -40.42 17.13
C HIS A 12 1.07 -39.37 17.63
N ASP A 13 2.33 -39.77 17.84
CA ASP A 13 3.41 -38.87 18.27
C ASP A 13 3.88 -37.97 17.12
N GLN A 14 3.92 -38.51 15.90
CA GLN A 14 4.36 -37.79 14.71
C GLN A 14 3.33 -36.75 14.23
N ASP A 15 2.02 -37.04 14.36
CA ASP A 15 0.96 -36.08 14.04
C ASP A 15 0.89 -34.93 15.07
N GLN A 16 1.11 -35.20 16.36
CA GLN A 16 1.16 -34.17 17.40
C GLN A 16 2.34 -33.22 17.23
N LEU A 17 3.52 -33.71 16.84
CA LEU A 17 4.70 -32.87 16.59
C LEU A 17 4.51 -31.95 15.38
N VAL A 18 3.79 -32.40 14.35
CA VAL A 18 3.45 -31.59 13.17
C VAL A 18 2.38 -30.55 13.49
N GLU A 19 1.44 -30.86 14.38
CA GLU A 19 0.45 -29.89 14.88
C GLU A 19 1.08 -28.85 15.81
N ASP A 20 1.97 -29.23 16.73
CA ASP A 20 2.69 -28.28 17.61
C ASP A 20 3.63 -27.36 16.82
N GLU A 21 4.29 -27.86 15.76
CA GLU A 21 5.11 -27.03 14.88
C GLU A 21 4.26 -26.06 14.05
N LYS A 22 3.10 -26.49 13.55
CA LYS A 22 2.14 -25.62 12.85
C LYS A 22 1.53 -24.56 13.78
N VAL A 23 1.09 -24.96 14.98
CA VAL A 23 0.50 -24.06 15.98
C VAL A 23 1.55 -23.08 16.48
N GLY A 24 2.80 -23.52 16.68
CA GLY A 24 3.92 -22.64 17.04
C GLY A 24 4.23 -21.62 15.94
N GLN A 25 4.17 -22.02 14.67
CA GLN A 25 4.49 -21.14 13.54
C GLN A 25 3.34 -20.16 13.21
N GLU A 26 2.08 -20.54 13.40
CA GLU A 26 0.92 -19.65 13.28
C GLU A 26 0.85 -18.65 14.45
N THR A 27 1.09 -19.11 15.69
CA THR A 27 1.09 -18.24 16.88
C THR A 27 2.24 -17.23 16.85
N GLN A 28 3.41 -17.63 16.34
CA GLN A 28 4.59 -16.76 16.26
C GLN A 28 4.49 -15.72 15.12
N ALA A 29 3.77 -16.03 14.04
CA ALA A 29 3.47 -15.07 12.99
C ALA A 29 2.44 -14.02 13.44
N ASP A 30 1.41 -14.44 14.18
CA ASP A 30 0.34 -13.59 14.68
C ASP A 30 0.81 -12.66 15.82
N ASP A 31 1.67 -13.16 16.73
CA ASP A 31 2.28 -12.36 17.79
C ASP A 31 3.25 -11.29 17.24
N HIS A 32 4.00 -11.61 16.18
CA HIS A 32 4.89 -10.65 15.51
C HIS A 32 4.12 -9.57 14.75
N GLN A 33 2.98 -9.91 14.12
CA GLN A 33 2.10 -8.91 13.49
C GLN A 33 1.43 -8.01 14.53
N ASN A 34 0.95 -8.55 15.65
CA ASN A 34 0.38 -7.78 16.77
C ASN A 34 1.38 -6.80 17.38
N GLN A 35 2.65 -7.19 17.53
CA GLN A 35 3.69 -6.31 18.07
C GLN A 35 4.02 -5.12 17.14
N LEU A 36 4.05 -5.35 15.83
CA LEU A 36 4.28 -4.29 14.84
C LEU A 36 3.11 -3.31 14.77
N ASP A 37 1.87 -3.79 14.94
CA ASP A 37 0.66 -2.97 14.90
C ASP A 37 0.48 -2.15 16.19
N ALA A 38 0.85 -2.70 17.36
CA ALA A 38 0.78 -2.00 18.65
C ALA A 38 1.61 -0.70 18.71
N GLY A 39 2.77 -0.68 18.03
CA GLY A 39 3.60 0.52 17.89
C GLY A 39 2.96 1.61 17.02
N ALA A 40 2.18 1.24 16.02
CA ALA A 40 1.39 2.17 15.22
C ALA A 40 0.15 2.66 16.00
N LEU A 41 -0.55 1.76 16.68
CA LEU A 41 -1.80 2.02 17.42
C LEU A 41 -1.61 3.00 18.59
N PHE A 42 -0.51 2.88 19.33
CA PHE A 42 -0.15 3.81 20.42
C PHE A 42 0.24 5.22 19.91
N VAL A 43 0.82 5.32 18.70
CA VAL A 43 1.21 6.59 18.06
C VAL A 43 0.02 7.30 17.38
N LEU A 44 -1.08 6.58 17.12
CA LEU A 44 -2.26 7.08 16.40
C LEU A 44 -3.33 7.75 17.27
N LYS A 45 -2.97 8.32 18.41
CA LYS A 45 -3.78 9.40 19.00
C LYS A 45 -3.65 10.61 18.06
N SER A 46 -4.47 10.66 17.01
CA SER A 46 -4.43 11.70 15.99
C SER A 46 -4.71 13.07 16.62
N LYS A 47 -3.65 13.79 16.98
CA LYS A 47 -3.69 15.22 17.32
C LYS A 47 -3.65 16.11 16.06
N GLY A 48 -3.76 15.52 14.87
CA GLY A 48 -3.72 16.24 13.60
C GLY A 48 -5.06 16.86 13.23
N SER A 49 -5.07 18.14 12.89
CA SER A 49 -6.23 18.81 12.28
C SER A 49 -6.44 18.33 10.84
N TRP A 50 -7.70 18.34 10.37
CA TRP A 50 -8.06 18.05 8.98
C TRP A 50 -7.31 18.96 7.99
N ALA A 51 -7.06 20.21 8.37
CA ALA A 51 -6.28 21.16 7.56
C ALA A 51 -4.80 20.74 7.42
N HIS A 52 -4.20 20.21 8.50
CA HIS A 52 -2.83 19.71 8.48
C HIS A 52 -2.71 18.45 7.61
N CYS A 53 -3.68 17.53 7.72
CA CYS A 53 -3.77 16.37 6.84
C CYS A 53 -3.90 16.78 5.37
N GLY A 54 -4.81 17.73 5.08
CA GLY A 54 -5.00 18.27 3.74
C GLY A 54 -3.72 18.87 3.15
N TYR A 55 -2.95 19.61 3.96
CA TYR A 55 -1.67 20.18 3.53
C TYR A 55 -0.62 19.11 3.17
N HIS A 56 -0.48 18.06 3.99
CA HIS A 56 0.43 16.96 3.68
C HIS A 56 -0.02 16.18 2.45
N LEU A 57 -1.33 15.99 2.28
CA LEU A 57 -1.89 15.32 1.11
C LEU A 57 -1.63 16.12 -0.18
N THR A 58 -1.87 17.43 -0.18
CA THR A 58 -1.61 18.26 -1.36
C THR A 58 -0.13 18.33 -1.69
N THR A 59 0.74 18.41 -0.69
CA THR A 59 2.19 18.40 -0.89
C THR A 59 2.67 17.05 -1.45
N ALA A 60 2.05 15.94 -1.04
CA ALA A 60 2.33 14.62 -1.62
C ALA A 60 1.83 14.46 -3.06
N ALA A 61 0.70 15.10 -3.40
CA ALA A 61 0.13 15.06 -4.76
C ALA A 61 0.87 15.99 -5.75
N VAL A 62 1.34 17.15 -5.29
CA VAL A 62 2.08 18.10 -6.12
C VAL A 62 3.54 17.66 -6.20
N THR A 63 3.87 16.96 -7.29
CA THR A 63 5.25 16.57 -7.60
C THR A 63 5.89 17.56 -8.57
N PRO A 64 7.22 17.75 -8.57
CA PRO A 64 7.90 18.56 -9.56
C PRO A 64 7.56 18.15 -11.00
N ALA A 65 7.44 16.85 -11.25
CA ALA A 65 7.01 16.30 -12.53
C ALA A 65 5.64 16.81 -12.99
N LEU A 66 4.74 17.23 -12.09
CA LEU A 66 3.45 17.81 -12.46
C LEU A 66 3.59 19.13 -13.27
N LEU A 67 4.72 19.83 -13.14
CA LEU A 67 4.96 21.07 -13.88
C LEU A 67 5.13 20.83 -15.39
N SER A 68 5.41 19.60 -15.85
CA SER A 68 5.42 19.27 -17.27
C SER A 68 4.02 18.96 -17.83
N LEU A 69 3.01 18.83 -16.98
CA LEU A 69 1.63 18.58 -17.38
C LEU A 69 1.05 19.68 -18.31
N PRO A 70 1.17 20.99 -18.01
CA PRO A 70 0.69 22.03 -18.94
C PRO A 70 1.39 21.95 -20.31
N TYR A 71 2.67 21.58 -20.34
CA TYR A 71 3.39 21.38 -21.61
C TYR A 71 2.81 20.19 -22.39
N ALA A 72 2.53 19.06 -21.73
CA ALA A 72 1.90 17.90 -22.35
C ALA A 72 0.50 18.22 -22.92
N LEU A 73 -0.28 19.06 -22.24
CA LEU A 73 -1.61 19.47 -22.69
C LEU A 73 -1.58 20.31 -23.99
N THR A 74 -0.48 21.03 -24.26
CA THR A 74 -0.37 21.78 -25.52
C THR A 74 -0.37 20.86 -26.75
N PHE A 75 0.19 19.65 -26.64
CA PHE A 75 0.18 18.65 -27.71
C PHE A 75 -1.19 17.99 -27.91
N LEU A 76 -2.02 17.90 -26.85
CA LEU A 76 -3.33 17.26 -26.90
C LEU A 76 -4.44 18.20 -27.41
N GLY A 77 -4.21 19.51 -27.37
CA GLY A 77 -5.22 20.53 -27.62
C GLY A 77 -6.12 20.79 -26.41
N TRP A 78 -6.77 21.96 -26.38
CA TRP A 78 -7.48 22.45 -25.20
C TRP A 78 -8.67 21.56 -24.80
N THR A 79 -9.50 21.15 -25.77
CA THR A 79 -10.70 20.34 -25.51
C THR A 79 -10.34 18.95 -24.98
N THR A 80 -9.45 18.24 -25.67
CA THR A 80 -8.95 16.92 -25.25
C THR A 80 -8.19 17.02 -23.93
N GLY A 81 -7.43 18.09 -23.72
CA GLY A 81 -6.69 18.33 -22.49
C GLY A 81 -7.59 18.49 -21.27
N ILE A 82 -8.64 19.33 -21.36
CA ILE A 82 -9.64 19.46 -20.28
C ILE A 82 -10.35 18.15 -20.05
N LEU A 83 -10.78 17.46 -21.12
CA LEU A 83 -11.48 16.19 -20.99
C LEU A 83 -10.62 15.15 -20.27
N CYS A 84 -9.34 15.05 -20.65
CA CYS A 84 -8.37 14.17 -20.00
C CYS A 84 -8.19 14.51 -18.51
N LEU A 85 -8.07 15.79 -18.17
CA LEU A 85 -7.98 16.24 -16.77
C LEU A 85 -9.24 15.91 -15.97
N LEU A 86 -10.42 16.13 -16.53
CA LEU A 86 -11.69 15.81 -15.88
C LEU A 86 -11.84 14.31 -15.68
N THR A 87 -11.56 13.50 -16.69
CA THR A 87 -11.57 12.04 -16.57
C THR A 87 -10.57 11.56 -15.53
N GLY A 88 -9.34 12.09 -15.53
CA GLY A 88 -8.33 11.77 -14.52
C GLY A 88 -8.76 12.14 -13.10
N ALA A 89 -9.36 13.32 -12.93
CA ALA A 89 -9.90 13.77 -11.65
C ALA A 89 -11.06 12.90 -11.16
N LEU A 90 -12.00 12.54 -12.05
CA LEU A 90 -13.14 11.67 -11.74
C LEU A 90 -12.67 10.27 -11.34
N VAL A 91 -11.75 9.67 -12.10
CA VAL A 91 -11.18 8.35 -11.80
C VAL A 91 -10.46 8.39 -10.45
N THR A 92 -9.63 9.40 -10.23
CA THR A 92 -8.89 9.58 -8.97
C THR A 92 -9.85 9.72 -7.78
N PHE A 93 -10.86 10.58 -7.92
CA PHE A 93 -11.88 10.78 -6.89
C PHE A 93 -12.66 9.49 -6.60
N PHE A 94 -13.07 8.76 -7.64
CA PHE A 94 -13.76 7.48 -7.49
C PHE A 94 -12.89 6.46 -6.74
N SER A 95 -11.63 6.30 -7.14
CA SER A 95 -10.68 5.42 -6.45
C SER A 95 -10.50 5.78 -4.97
N TYR A 96 -10.37 7.07 -4.63
CA TYR A 96 -10.27 7.51 -3.24
C TYR A 96 -11.54 7.20 -2.43
N ASN A 97 -12.73 7.36 -3.03
CA ASN A 97 -13.98 7.00 -2.37
C ASN A 97 -14.06 5.49 -2.10
N LEU A 98 -13.69 4.65 -3.06
CA LEU A 98 -13.66 3.19 -2.87
C LEU A 98 -12.72 2.78 -1.74
N ILE A 99 -11.51 3.33 -1.72
CA ILE A 99 -10.53 3.06 -0.65
C ILE A 99 -11.08 3.50 0.70
N SER A 100 -11.75 4.65 0.76
CA SER A 100 -12.35 5.17 2.00
C SER A 100 -13.48 4.26 2.52
N LEU A 101 -14.33 3.75 1.62
CA LEU A 101 -15.39 2.80 1.98
C LEU A 101 -14.84 1.47 2.49
N VAL A 102 -13.78 0.96 1.85
CA VAL A 102 -13.09 -0.26 2.29
C VAL A 102 -12.48 -0.05 3.67
N LEU A 103 -11.75 1.05 3.88
CA LEU A 103 -11.14 1.38 5.16
C LEU A 103 -12.18 1.49 6.28
N GLU A 104 -13.31 2.14 6.01
CA GLU A 104 -14.41 2.25 6.98
C GLU A 104 -14.99 0.87 7.32
N HIS A 105 -15.22 0.02 6.32
CA HIS A 105 -15.75 -1.33 6.53
C HIS A 105 -14.84 -2.19 7.44
N TYR A 106 -13.53 -2.19 7.18
CA TYR A 106 -12.57 -2.93 8.01
C TYR A 106 -12.38 -2.30 9.40
N ALA A 107 -12.46 -0.97 9.52
CA ALA A 107 -12.45 -0.30 10.81
C ALA A 107 -13.65 -0.70 11.68
N GLN A 108 -14.84 -0.87 11.10
CA GLN A 108 -16.03 -1.38 11.81
C GLN A 108 -15.87 -2.84 12.27
N LEU A 109 -15.07 -3.64 11.56
CA LEU A 109 -14.71 -5.02 11.94
C LEU A 109 -13.58 -5.09 12.99
N GLY A 110 -13.03 -3.94 13.41
CA GLY A 110 -11.97 -3.86 14.41
C GLY A 110 -10.55 -3.93 13.83
N HIS A 111 -10.39 -4.11 12.52
CA HIS A 111 -9.09 -4.15 11.85
C HIS A 111 -8.76 -2.79 11.22
N ARG A 112 -7.92 -2.00 11.91
CA ARG A 112 -7.58 -0.64 11.47
C ARG A 112 -6.33 -0.65 10.60
N HIS A 113 -6.49 -0.89 9.29
CA HIS A 113 -5.38 -0.82 8.35
C HIS A 113 -4.92 0.61 8.12
N LEU A 114 -3.63 0.86 8.35
CA LEU A 114 -3.03 2.19 8.23
C LEU A 114 -2.19 2.36 6.97
N ARG A 115 -1.79 1.24 6.37
CA ARG A 115 -0.98 1.21 5.17
C ARG A 115 -1.78 0.55 4.06
N TYR A 116 -1.77 1.18 2.89
CA TYR A 116 -2.40 0.64 1.68
C TYR A 116 -1.93 -0.79 1.37
N ARG A 117 -0.64 -1.09 1.62
CA ARG A 117 -0.08 -2.43 1.41
C ARG A 117 -0.71 -3.47 2.32
N ASP A 118 -0.98 -3.13 3.57
CA ASP A 118 -1.50 -4.09 4.55
C ASP A 118 -2.99 -4.37 4.23
N MET A 119 -3.75 -3.33 3.86
CA MET A 119 -5.09 -3.49 3.29
C MET A 119 -5.09 -4.35 2.01
N ALA A 120 -4.13 -4.12 1.10
CA ALA A 120 -4.01 -4.93 -0.12
C ALA A 120 -3.64 -6.39 0.18
N ASN A 121 -2.80 -6.64 1.19
CA ASN A 121 -2.45 -7.98 1.65
C ASN A 121 -3.68 -8.73 2.16
N ASP A 122 -4.55 -8.06 2.93
CA ASP A 122 -5.74 -8.70 3.51
C ASP A 122 -6.84 -8.97 2.47
N ILE A 123 -6.95 -8.15 1.42
CA ILE A 123 -7.95 -8.33 0.36
C ILE A 123 -7.50 -9.32 -0.73
N LEU A 124 -6.24 -9.21 -1.20
CA LEU A 124 -5.72 -10.02 -2.32
C LEU A 124 -4.93 -11.25 -1.86
N GLY A 125 -4.58 -11.34 -0.58
CA GLY A 125 -3.69 -12.35 -0.03
C GLY A 125 -2.20 -11.99 -0.20
N PRO A 126 -1.33 -12.47 0.70
CA PRO A 126 0.04 -11.97 0.89
C PRO A 126 0.98 -12.11 -0.31
N ARG A 127 0.71 -13.05 -1.23
CA ARG A 127 1.54 -13.24 -2.44
C ARG A 127 1.11 -12.36 -3.60
N TRP A 128 -0.20 -12.21 -3.81
CA TRP A 128 -0.75 -11.48 -4.95
C TRP A 128 -0.67 -9.97 -4.77
N SER A 129 -0.94 -9.49 -3.55
CA SER A 129 -0.79 -8.08 -3.18
C SER A 129 0.64 -7.59 -3.43
N LEU A 130 1.66 -8.33 -2.97
CA LEU A 130 3.06 -7.97 -3.18
C LEU A 130 3.45 -8.06 -4.65
N TYR A 131 2.98 -9.08 -5.37
CA TYR A 131 3.30 -9.24 -6.78
C TYR A 131 2.72 -8.14 -7.68
N PHE A 132 1.55 -7.59 -7.38
CA PHE A 132 0.95 -6.51 -8.18
C PHE A 132 1.29 -5.11 -7.65
N VAL A 133 1.15 -4.87 -6.34
CA VAL A 133 1.30 -3.54 -5.74
C VAL A 133 2.77 -3.10 -5.76
N ALA A 134 3.71 -4.00 -5.44
CA ALA A 134 5.12 -3.63 -5.37
C ALA A 134 5.71 -3.15 -6.71
N PRO A 135 5.53 -3.84 -7.86
CA PRO A 135 6.09 -3.36 -9.11
C PRO A 135 5.42 -2.07 -9.61
N ILE A 136 4.10 -1.91 -9.42
CA ILE A 136 3.41 -0.68 -9.80
C ILE A 136 3.92 0.49 -8.95
N GLN A 137 4.02 0.32 -7.63
CA GLN A 137 4.57 1.33 -6.73
C GLN A 137 6.02 1.66 -7.07
N PHE A 138 6.84 0.65 -7.38
CA PHE A 138 8.22 0.84 -7.79
C PHE A 138 8.31 1.65 -9.09
N LEU A 139 7.53 1.30 -10.10
CA LEU A 139 7.50 2.00 -11.38
C LEU A 139 7.09 3.46 -11.20
N VAL A 140 6.03 3.72 -10.41
CA VAL A 140 5.56 5.09 -10.13
C VAL A 140 6.60 5.90 -9.36
N CYS A 141 7.17 5.35 -8.29
CA CYS A 141 8.21 6.02 -7.50
C CYS A 141 9.47 6.28 -8.33
N TYR A 142 9.96 5.28 -9.04
CA TYR A 142 11.14 5.39 -9.89
C TYR A 142 10.92 6.43 -10.98
N GLY A 143 9.77 6.39 -11.66
CA GLY A 143 9.40 7.38 -12.66
C GLY A 143 9.33 8.79 -12.10
N ALA A 144 8.72 8.98 -10.92
CA ALA A 144 8.62 10.28 -10.27
C ALA A 144 10.00 10.86 -9.91
N VAL A 145 10.92 10.03 -9.41
CA VAL A 145 12.30 10.45 -9.09
C VAL A 145 13.02 10.86 -10.37
N VAL A 146 13.03 10.00 -11.40
CA VAL A 146 13.71 10.27 -12.68
C VAL A 146 13.15 11.54 -13.34
N ALA A 147 11.83 11.68 -13.41
CA ALA A 147 11.18 12.85 -14.00
C ALA A 147 11.53 14.14 -13.24
N SER A 148 11.53 14.10 -11.91
CA SER A 148 11.88 15.24 -11.07
C SER A 148 13.35 15.64 -11.25
N THR A 149 14.28 14.66 -11.34
CA THR A 149 15.70 14.93 -11.60
C THR A 149 15.91 15.56 -12.99
N LEU A 150 15.24 15.04 -14.02
CA LEU A 150 15.33 15.60 -15.38
C LEU A 150 14.80 17.03 -15.44
N LEU A 151 13.64 17.28 -14.83
CA LEU A 151 13.08 18.62 -14.77
C LEU A 151 14.01 19.59 -14.01
N GLY A 152 14.55 19.16 -12.86
CA GLY A 152 15.53 19.93 -12.10
C GLY A 152 16.77 20.30 -12.93
N GLY A 153 17.30 19.35 -13.71
CA GLY A 153 18.42 19.60 -14.63
C GLY A 153 18.08 20.60 -15.74
N GLN A 154 16.88 20.51 -16.33
CA GLN A 154 16.42 21.50 -17.31
C GLN A 154 16.27 22.89 -16.69
N CYS A 155 15.71 22.98 -15.48
CA CYS A 155 15.60 24.24 -14.76
C CYS A 155 16.97 24.88 -14.50
N MET A 156 17.97 24.11 -14.04
CA MET A 156 19.33 24.62 -13.83
C MET A 156 19.97 25.11 -15.12
N LYS A 157 19.79 24.40 -16.22
CA LYS A 157 20.29 24.82 -17.54
C LYS A 157 19.66 26.14 -17.99
N VAL A 158 18.35 26.30 -17.80
CA VAL A 158 17.64 27.56 -18.14
C VAL A 158 18.19 28.72 -17.31
N VAL A 159 18.42 28.54 -16.02
CA VAL A 159 19.00 29.57 -15.15
C VAL A 159 20.42 29.95 -15.57
N TYR A 160 21.24 28.98 -16.00
CA TYR A 160 22.62 29.24 -16.40
C TYR A 160 22.76 29.88 -17.79
N LEU A 161 21.81 29.65 -18.69
CA LEU A 161 21.78 30.24 -20.03
C LEU A 161 21.07 31.61 -20.08
N LEU A 162 20.47 32.03 -18.97
CA LEU A 162 19.87 33.35 -18.75
C LEU A 162 20.93 34.33 -18.24
#